data_AF-A0A9D1F068-F1
#
_entry.id   AF-A0A9D1F068-F1
#
_cell.length_a   1.000
_cell.length_b   1.000
_cell.length_c   1.000
_cell.angle_alpha   90.00
_cell.angle_beta   90.00
_cell.angle_gamma   90.00
#
_symmetry.space_group_name_H-M   'P 1'
#
loop_
_entity.id
_entity.type
_entity.pdbx_description
1 polymer ?
#
loop_
_entity_poly.entity_id
_entity_poly.type
_entity_poly.pdbx_seq_one_letter_code
_entity_poly.pdbx_strand_id
1 'polypeptide(L)' 'MNHKSAVKAKNACISTLLIITLWSMGHLKVSKDAIAKNPETVGLAFLIAYGLPIVILFILAVFYAIKAKQTEYDDLDE' A
#
# COMPACT_ATOMS: atom_id res chain seq x y z
N MET A 1 10.98 -18.14 -3.50
CA MET A 1 11.42 -16.84 -2.94
C MET A 1 11.91 -17.13 -1.52
N ASN A 2 13.12 -16.70 -1.14
CA ASN A 2 13.65 -16.93 0.21
C ASN A 2 13.08 -15.94 1.25
N HIS A 3 13.22 -16.26 2.53
CA HIS A 3 12.72 -15.42 3.64
C HIS A 3 13.18 -13.96 3.54
N LYS A 4 14.48 -13.72 3.29
CA LYS A 4 15.05 -12.37 3.15
C LYS A 4 14.37 -11.55 2.04
N SER A 5 14.07 -12.16 0.91
CA SER A 5 13.38 -11.48 -0.21
C SER A 5 11.93 -11.16 0.15
N ALA A 6 11.23 -12.07 0.82
CA ALA A 6 9.85 -11.87 1.28
C ALA A 6 9.76 -10.70 2.29
N VAL A 7 10.69 -10.63 3.25
CA VAL A 7 10.79 -9.53 4.22
C VAL A 7 11.07 -8.20 3.52
N LYS A 8 11.98 -8.18 2.54
CA LYS A 8 12.29 -6.97 1.75
C LYS A 8 11.07 -6.49 0.97
N ALA A 9 10.34 -7.39 0.31
CA ALA A 9 9.13 -7.06 -0.42
C ALA A 9 8.03 -6.51 0.51
N LYS A 10 7.79 -7.18 1.65
CA LYS A 10 6.87 -6.70 2.69
C LYS A 10 7.20 -5.28 3.13
N ASN A 11 8.47 -5.02 3.46
CA ASN A 11 8.90 -3.71 3.95
C ASN A 11 8.78 -2.62 2.87
N ALA A 12 9.06 -2.95 1.61
CA ALA A 12 8.85 -2.04 0.49
C ALA A 12 7.37 -1.70 0.29
N CYS A 13 6.47 -2.67 0.43
CA CYS A 13 5.02 -2.42 0.38
C CYS A 13 4.57 -1.49 1.52
N ILE A 14 5.02 -1.75 2.75
CA ILE A 14 4.66 -0.93 3.93
C ILE A 14 5.21 0.49 3.79
N SER A 15 6.49 0.66 3.43
CA SER A 15 7.09 1.99 3.31
C SER A 15 6.43 2.80 2.20
N THR A 16 6.17 2.18 1.05
CA THR A 16 5.47 2.83 -0.06
C THR A 16 4.04 3.19 0.31
N LEU A 17 3.33 2.30 1.04
CA LEU A 17 1.99 2.57 1.53
C LEU A 17 1.97 3.79 2.45
N LEU A 18 2.93 3.91 3.37
CA LEU A 18 3.06 5.08 4.24
C LEU A 18 3.32 6.36 3.44
N ILE A 19 4.24 6.31 2.47
CA ILE A 19 4.56 7.46 1.60
C ILE A 19 3.31 7.92 0.83
N ILE A 20 2.61 7.01 0.15
CA ILE A 20 1.42 7.33 -0.63
C ILE A 20 0.31 7.85 0.29
N THR A 21 0.12 7.25 1.47
CA THR A 21 -0.88 7.71 2.43
C THR A 21 -0.61 9.14 2.87
N LEU A 22 0.61 9.45 3.33
CA LEU A 22 0.99 10.80 3.74
C LEU A 22 0.86 11.81 2.60
N TRP A 23 1.27 11.42 1.40
CA TRP A 23 1.18 12.30 0.23
C TRP A 23 -0.27 12.54 -0.19
N SER A 24 -1.11 11.51 -0.13
CA SER A 24 -2.55 11.61 -0.41
C SER A 24 -3.23 12.54 0.59
N MET A 25 -2.88 12.52 1.87
CA MET A 25 -3.40 13.45 2.87
C MET A 25 -3.02 14.89 2.55
N GLY A 26 -1.79 15.12 2.10
CA GLY A 26 -1.32 16.43 1.62
C GLY A 26 -2.14 16.93 0.43
N HIS A 27 -2.34 16.09 -0.59
CA HIS A 27 -3.18 16.41 -1.75
C HIS A 27 -4.65 16.63 -1.37
N LEU A 28 -5.20 15.79 -0.49
CA LEU A 28 -6.58 15.92 -0.04
C LEU A 28 -6.83 17.27 0.64
N LYS A 29 -5.87 17.75 1.44
CA LYS A 29 -5.96 19.06 2.10
C LYS A 29 -6.09 20.22 1.10
N VAL A 30 -5.40 20.12 -0.04
CA VAL A 30 -5.41 21.15 -1.10
C VAL A 30 -6.61 21.00 -2.04
N SER A 31 -7.03 19.76 -2.29
CA SER A 31 -8.07 19.44 -3.28
C SER A 31 -9.48 19.27 -2.68
N LYS A 32 -9.65 19.32 -1.35
CA LYS A 32 -10.94 19.05 -0.68
C LYS A 32 -12.11 19.86 -1.24
N ASP A 33 -11.89 21.14 -1.56
CA ASP A 33 -12.95 22.03 -2.04
C ASP A 33 -13.32 21.72 -3.50
N ALA A 34 -12.33 21.31 -4.31
CA ALA A 34 -12.56 20.87 -5.67
C ALA A 34 -13.29 19.51 -5.70
N ILE A 35 -12.95 18.61 -4.78
CA ILE A 35 -13.62 17.31 -4.60
C ILE A 35 -15.07 17.53 -4.15
N ALA A 36 -15.32 18.43 -3.19
CA ALA A 36 -16.68 18.72 -2.73
C ALA A 36 -17.56 19.30 -3.85
N LYS A 37 -16.99 20.08 -4.77
CA LYS A 37 -17.72 20.64 -5.92
C LYS A 37 -17.96 19.62 -7.04
N ASN A 38 -17.04 18.67 -7.26
CA ASN A 38 -17.11 17.69 -8.34
C ASN A 38 -16.70 16.28 -7.86
N PRO A 39 -17.50 15.66 -6.97
CA PRO A 39 -17.12 14.40 -6.33
C PRO A 39 -16.98 13.24 -7.33
N GLU A 40 -17.83 13.22 -8.36
CA GLU A 40 -17.88 12.12 -9.33
C GLU A 40 -16.66 12.09 -10.27
N THR A 41 -16.02 13.23 -10.50
CA THR A 41 -14.86 13.33 -11.40
C THR A 41 -13.57 13.46 -10.60
N VAL A 42 -13.47 14.50 -9.76
CA VAL A 42 -12.23 14.81 -9.01
C VAL A 42 -12.07 13.85 -7.83
N GLY A 43 -13.17 13.54 -7.14
CA GLY A 43 -13.17 12.56 -6.06
C GLY A 43 -12.86 11.14 -6.55
N LEU A 44 -13.46 10.73 -7.67
CA LEU A 44 -13.16 9.44 -8.30
C LEU A 44 -11.69 9.36 -8.76
N ALA A 45 -11.19 10.40 -9.42
CA ALA A 45 -9.79 10.47 -9.83
C ALA A 45 -8.84 10.37 -8.62
N PHE A 46 -9.16 11.03 -7.51
CA PHE A 46 -8.38 10.94 -6.27
C PHE A 46 -8.40 9.51 -5.70
N LEU A 47 -9.56 8.84 -5.69
CA LEU A 47 -9.70 7.48 -5.19
C LEU A 47 -8.94 6.46 -6.05
N ILE A 48 -8.93 6.63 -7.37
CA ILE A 48 -8.14 5.80 -8.28
C ILE A 48 -6.64 6.06 -8.11
N ALA A 49 -6.23 7.33 -7.99
CA ALA A 49 -4.83 7.71 -7.89
C ALA A 49 -4.18 7.32 -6.55
N TYR A 50 -4.94 7.34 -5.45
CA TYR A 50 -4.39 7.09 -4.11
C TYR A 50 -5.04 5.90 -3.40
N GLY A 51 -6.38 5.81 -3.42
CA GLY A 51 -7.12 4.76 -2.72
C GLY A 51 -6.81 3.37 -3.24
N LEU A 52 -6.87 3.16 -4.55
CA LEU A 52 -6.60 1.85 -5.16
C LEU A 52 -5.14 1.39 -4.92
N PRO A 53 -4.10 2.20 -5.12
CA PRO A 53 -2.72 1.83 -4.76
C PRO A 53 -2.55 1.50 -3.28
N ILE A 54 -3.17 2.25 -2.36
CA ILE A 54 -3.11 1.95 -0.92
C ILE A 54 -3.67 0.55 -0.63
N VAL A 55 -4.83 0.21 -1.20
CA VAL A 55 -5.44 -1.13 -1.03
C VAL A 55 -4.55 -2.22 -1.60
N ILE A 56 -4.00 -2.04 -2.81
CA ILE A 56 -3.10 -3.02 -3.44
C ILE A 56 -1.85 -3.23 -2.59
N LEU A 57 -1.20 -2.16 -2.15
CA LEU A 57 0.00 -2.24 -1.32
C LEU A 57 -0.28 -2.89 0.04
N PHE A 58 -1.46 -2.66 0.62
CA PHE A 58 -1.88 -3.31 1.85
C PHE A 58 -2.01 -4.83 1.66
N ILE A 59 -2.72 -5.26 0.61
CA ILE A 59 -2.88 -6.69 0.27
C ILE A 59 -1.51 -7.33 0.04
N LEU A 60 -0.62 -6.69 -0.72
CA LEU A 60 0.73 -7.19 -0.97
C LEU A 60 1.57 -7.25 0.31
N ALA A 61 1.47 -6.26 1.20
CA ALA A 61 2.17 -6.28 2.47
C ALA A 61 1.75 -7.48 3.34
N VAL A 62 0.44 -7.77 3.42
CA VAL A 62 -0.08 -8.94 4.12
C VAL A 62 0.38 -10.24 3.44
N PHE A 63 0.26 -10.33 2.12
CA PHE A 63 0.71 -11.50 1.35
C PHE A 63 2.19 -11.81 1.59
N TYR A 64 3.06 -10.80 1.51
CA TYR A 64 4.50 -10.98 1.74
C TYR A 64 4.83 -11.23 3.22
N ALA A 65 4.03 -10.73 4.16
CA ALA A 65 4.18 -11.10 5.58
C ALA A 65 3.88 -12.58 5.82
N ILE A 66 2.80 -13.10 5.23
CA ILE A 66 2.45 -14.53 5.30
C ILE A 66 3.53 -15.36 4.64
N LYS A 67 3.99 -14.97 3.44
CA LYS A 67 5.07 -15.69 2.74
C LYS A 67 6.39 -15.66 3.50
N ALA A 68 6.75 -14.55 4.13
CA ALA A 68 7.94 -14.47 4.97
C ALA A 68 7.84 -15.43 6.15
N LYS A 69 6.67 -15.56 6.77
CA LYS A 69 6.46 -16.51 7.87
C LYS A 69 6.52 -17.96 7.41
N GLN A 70 5.88 -18.31 6.30
CA GLN A 70 5.96 -19.67 5.73
C GLN A 70 7.42 -20.08 5.48
N THR A 71 8.16 -19.24 4.77
CA THR A 71 9.57 -19.51 4.44
C THR A 71 10.49 -19.50 5.66
N GLU A 72 10.15 -18.78 6.73
CA GLU A 72 10.90 -18.84 8.00
C GLU A 72 10.80 -20.21 8.67
N TYR A 73 9.62 -20.86 8.60
CA TYR A 73 9.43 -22.21 9.12
C TYR A 73 10.05 -23.26 8.20
N ASP A 74 9.86 -23.13 6.89
CA ASP A 74 10.46 -24.04 5.91
C ASP A 74 12.00 -24.03 6.00
N ASP A 75 12.62 -22.86 6.18
CA ASP A 75 14.08 -22.71 6.34
C ASP A 75 14.60 -23.22 7.72
N LEU A 76 13.72 -23.46 8.71
CA LEU A 76 14.07 -23.98 10.04
C LEU A 76 13.89 -25.50 10.14
N ASP A 77 13.05 -26.08 9.28
CA ASP A 77 12.78 -27.52 9.22
C ASP A 77 13.74 -28.28 8.28
N GLU A 78 14.55 -27.56 7.48
CA GLU A 78 15.71 -28.07 6.69
C GLU A 78 17.04 -27.98 7.46
#